data_AF-A0A4Y2EU30-F1
#
_entry.id   AF-A0A4Y2EU30-F1
#
_cell.length_a   1.000
_cell.length_b   1.000
_cell.length_c   1.000
_cell.angle_alpha   90.00
_cell.angle_beta   90.00
_cell.angle_gamma   90.00
#
_symmetry.space_group_name_H-M   'P 1'
#
loop_
_entity.id
_entity.type
_entity.pdbx_description
1 polymer ?
#
loop_
_entity_poly.entity_id
_entity_poly.type
_entity_poly.pdbx_seq_one_letter_code
_entity_poly.pdbx_strand_id
1 'polypeptide(L)'
;MQDGAHPNIATSVKHLLSLHFGNDRIISCHFPTACPPRSPDLNSCDFRLWGYLKDIVYESPIANLSELKNNITHTFTKTLRSVVEHAVLRYQLIGENGGEHIEHFLSMSKPTSYPRWFHQFLLFLRILA
;
A
#
# COMPACT_ATOMS: atom_id res chain seq x y z
N MET A 1 -2.06 -4.35 7.74
CA MET A 1 -3.14 -3.43 7.34
C MET A 1 -3.85 -4.01 6.14
N GLN A 2 -5.17 -3.92 6.09
CA GLN A 2 -5.98 -4.29 4.92
C GLN A 2 -6.85 -3.10 4.51
N ASP A 3 -7.19 -3.04 3.22
CA ASP A 3 -8.19 -2.12 2.73
C ASP A 3 -9.61 -2.57 3.14
N GLY A 4 -10.58 -1.68 2.95
CA GLY A 4 -11.99 -1.96 3.23
C GLY A 4 -12.71 -2.73 2.12
N ALA A 5 -12.00 -3.42 1.21
CA ALA A 5 -12.66 -4.12 0.10
C ALA A 5 -13.62 -5.20 0.60
N HIS A 6 -14.72 -5.43 -0.12
CA HIS A 6 -15.82 -6.29 0.33
C HIS A 6 -15.37 -7.72 0.76
N PRO A 7 -14.47 -8.41 0.02
CA PRO A 7 -13.95 -9.70 0.47
C PRO A 7 -13.15 -9.63 1.78
N ASN A 8 -12.44 -8.53 2.02
CA ASN A 8 -11.54 -8.35 3.18
C ASN A 8 -12.31 -8.04 4.47
N ILE A 9 -13.58 -7.64 4.38
CA ILE A 9 -14.44 -7.34 5.54
C ILE A 9 -15.49 -8.42 5.83
N ALA A 10 -15.47 -9.54 5.09
CA ALA A 10 -16.36 -10.66 5.31
C ALA A 10 -16.16 -11.25 6.72
N THR A 11 -17.26 -11.66 7.37
CA THR A 11 -17.26 -12.17 8.75
C THR A 11 -16.30 -13.34 8.95
N SER A 12 -16.23 -14.26 7.98
CA SER A 12 -15.32 -15.41 8.02
C SER A 12 -13.84 -14.97 8.01
N VAL A 13 -13.49 -13.99 7.18
CA VAL A 13 -12.14 -13.42 7.10
C VAL A 13 -11.80 -12.68 8.38
N LYS A 14 -12.71 -11.86 8.91
CA LYS A 14 -12.52 -11.16 10.19
C LYS A 14 -12.24 -12.13 11.32
N HIS A 15 -13.05 -13.19 11.45
CA HIS A 15 -12.88 -14.21 12.48
C HIS A 15 -11.52 -14.92 12.36
N LEU A 16 -11.11 -15.29 11.14
CA LEU A 16 -9.81 -15.89 10.88
C LEU A 16 -8.66 -14.96 11.30
N LEU A 17 -8.73 -13.67 10.94
CA LEU A 17 -7.70 -12.69 11.28
C LEU A 17 -7.63 -12.48 12.79
N SER A 18 -8.79 -12.30 13.46
CA SER A 18 -8.88 -12.20 14.92
C SER A 18 -8.23 -13.39 15.62
N LEU A 19 -8.47 -14.61 15.13
CA LEU A 19 -7.92 -15.83 15.70
C LEU A 19 -6.39 -15.89 15.58
N HIS A 20 -5.84 -15.48 14.43
CA HIS A 20 -4.40 -15.58 14.18
C HIS A 20 -3.57 -14.43 14.75
N PHE A 21 -4.08 -13.20 14.71
CA PHE A 21 -3.31 -12.00 15.02
C PHE A 21 -3.78 -11.29 16.30
N GLY A 22 -4.99 -11.58 16.77
CA GLY A 22 -5.67 -10.79 17.81
C GLY A 22 -6.18 -9.46 17.26
N ASN A 23 -7.22 -8.92 17.90
CA ASN A 23 -7.92 -7.72 17.41
C ASN A 23 -7.04 -6.45 17.43
N ASP A 24 -6.12 -6.34 18.40
CA ASP A 24 -5.33 -5.13 18.62
C ASP A 24 -4.18 -4.96 17.62
N ARG A 25 -3.87 -6.00 16.83
CA ARG A 25 -2.79 -5.98 15.83
C ARG A 25 -3.31 -5.80 14.41
N ILE A 26 -4.62 -5.65 14.24
CA ILE A 26 -5.26 -5.57 12.92
C ILE A 26 -5.70 -4.14 12.66
N ILE A 27 -5.15 -3.57 11.59
CA ILE A 27 -5.60 -2.30 11.02
C ILE A 27 -6.50 -2.63 9.82
N SER A 28 -7.82 -2.55 10.01
CA SER A 28 -8.82 -2.86 8.98
C SER A 28 -10.19 -2.29 9.37
N CYS A 29 -11.12 -2.24 8.42
CA CYS A 29 -12.47 -1.75 8.66
C CYS A 29 -13.22 -2.67 9.64
N HIS A 30 -13.87 -2.08 10.65
CA HIS A 30 -14.57 -2.77 11.76
C HIS A 30 -13.68 -3.48 12.78
N PHE A 31 -12.38 -3.16 12.84
CA PHE A 31 -11.49 -3.54 13.95
C PHE A 31 -11.24 -2.33 14.88
N PRO A 32 -10.74 -2.56 16.11
CA PRO A 32 -10.45 -1.48 17.07
C PRO A 32 -9.56 -0.38 16.48
N THR A 33 -8.54 -0.77 15.70
CA THR A 33 -7.75 0.17 14.90
C THR A 33 -8.33 0.21 13.49
N ALA A 34 -9.26 1.13 13.26
CA ALA A 34 -9.91 1.28 11.97
C ALA A 34 -8.98 1.93 10.94
N CYS A 35 -8.93 1.36 9.73
CA CYS A 35 -8.35 2.06 8.59
C CYS A 35 -9.35 3.14 8.13
N PRO A 36 -8.93 4.40 7.95
CA PRO A 36 -9.83 5.45 7.46
C PRO A 36 -10.32 5.12 6.04
N PRO A 37 -11.60 5.42 5.73
CA PRO A 37 -12.15 5.15 4.41
C PRO A 37 -11.38 5.92 3.34
N ARG A 38 -11.29 5.34 2.13
CA ARG A 38 -10.70 5.99 0.94
C ARG A 38 -9.27 6.52 1.13
N SER A 39 -8.46 5.85 1.93
CA SER A 39 -7.08 6.24 2.22
C SER A 39 -6.04 5.30 1.57
N PRO A 40 -5.94 5.24 0.22
CA PRO A 40 -4.87 4.49 -0.44
C PRO A 40 -3.49 5.06 -0.08
N ASP A 41 -3.44 6.33 0.31
CA ASP A 41 -2.24 7.05 0.77
C ASP A 41 -1.66 6.45 2.07
N LEU A 42 -2.41 5.59 2.77
CA LEU A 42 -1.95 4.86 3.96
C LEU A 42 -1.59 3.40 3.68
N ASN A 43 -2.02 2.85 2.54
CA ASN A 43 -1.70 1.49 2.19
C ASN A 43 -0.29 1.44 1.62
N SER A 44 0.64 0.92 2.42
CA SER A 44 2.05 0.77 2.07
C SER A 44 2.29 -0.03 0.78
N CYS A 45 1.36 -0.92 0.45
CA CYS A 45 1.39 -1.63 -0.82
C CYS A 45 1.07 -0.70 -2.00
N ASP A 46 0.04 0.13 -1.88
CA ASP A 46 -0.47 0.98 -2.96
C ASP A 46 0.43 2.19 -3.22
N PHE A 47 0.82 2.92 -2.18
CA PHE A 47 1.60 4.15 -2.38
C PHE A 47 3.09 3.90 -2.65
N ARG A 48 3.62 2.69 -2.40
CA ARG A 48 5.06 2.40 -2.55
C ARG A 48 5.39 1.06 -3.18
N LEU A 49 5.03 -0.05 -2.53
CA LEU A 49 5.52 -1.37 -2.90
C LEU A 49 5.20 -1.72 -4.36
N TRP A 50 3.95 -1.56 -4.79
CA TRP A 50 3.51 -2.02 -6.11
C TRP A 50 4.13 -1.23 -7.26
N GLY A 51 4.26 0.09 -7.11
CA GLY A 51 4.92 0.90 -8.13
C GLY A 51 6.41 0.55 -8.24
N TYR A 52 7.12 0.46 -7.11
CA TYR A 52 8.53 0.11 -7.09
C TYR A 52 8.80 -1.29 -7.65
N LEU A 53 8.00 -2.29 -7.23
CA LEU A 53 8.12 -3.65 -7.76
C LEU A 53 7.91 -3.67 -9.27
N LYS A 54 6.91 -2.95 -9.78
CA LYS A 54 6.64 -2.91 -11.21
C LYS A 54 7.81 -2.31 -11.99
N ASP A 55 8.36 -1.19 -11.52
CA ASP A 55 9.45 -0.51 -12.21
C ASP A 55 10.70 -1.39 -12.31
N ILE A 56 11.04 -2.13 -11.26
CA ILE A 56 12.23 -2.99 -11.24
C ILE A 56 11.99 -4.35 -11.90
N VAL A 57 10.86 -5.01 -11.62
CA VAL A 57 10.59 -6.36 -12.14
C VAL A 57 10.45 -6.36 -13.66
N TYR A 58 9.91 -5.28 -14.23
CA TYR A 58 9.70 -5.12 -15.68
C TYR A 58 10.75 -4.23 -16.35
N GLU A 59 11.86 -3.90 -15.68
CA GLU A 59 12.96 -3.13 -16.26
C GLU A 59 13.59 -3.86 -17.46
N SER A 60 13.55 -5.19 -17.46
CA SER A 60 14.02 -6.05 -18.54
C SER A 60 12.93 -7.02 -19.01
N PRO A 61 12.96 -7.47 -20.28
CA PRO A 61 12.05 -8.50 -20.78
C PRO A 61 12.15 -9.77 -19.95
N ILE A 62 11.01 -10.34 -19.58
CA ILE A 62 10.93 -11.54 -18.75
C ILE A 62 10.66 -12.74 -19.65
N ALA A 63 11.57 -13.73 -19.65
CA ALA A 63 11.50 -14.84 -20.59
C ALA A 63 10.47 -15.91 -20.16
N ASN A 64 10.25 -16.09 -18.86
CA ASN A 64 9.33 -17.11 -18.34
C ASN A 64 8.86 -16.84 -16.89
N LEU A 65 7.94 -17.68 -16.42
CA LEU A 65 7.35 -17.56 -15.08
C LEU A 65 8.36 -17.74 -13.94
N SER A 66 9.40 -18.57 -14.13
CA SER A 66 10.42 -18.80 -13.10
C SER A 66 11.23 -17.53 -12.86
N GLU A 67 11.64 -16.88 -13.94
CA GLU A 67 12.34 -15.59 -13.90
C GLU A 67 11.48 -14.50 -13.27
N LEU A 68 10.20 -14.40 -13.65
CA LEU A 68 9.26 -13.46 -13.02
C LEU A 68 9.21 -13.63 -11.49
N LYS A 69 9.06 -14.87 -11.02
CA LYS A 69 8.99 -15.20 -9.58
C LYS A 69 10.30 -14.86 -8.86
N ASN A 70 11.44 -15.15 -9.47
CA ASN A 70 12.74 -14.82 -8.91
C ASN A 70 12.94 -13.30 -8.80
N ASN A 71 12.59 -12.55 -9.84
CA ASN A 71 12.71 -11.09 -9.87
C ASN A 71 11.79 -10.44 -8.83
N ILE A 72 10.54 -10.89 -8.70
CA ILE A 72 9.62 -10.43 -7.65
C ILE A 72 10.22 -10.70 -6.26
N THR A 73 10.66 -11.93 -5.99
CA THR A 73 11.17 -12.34 -4.67
C THR A 73 12.43 -11.54 -4.29
N HIS A 74 13.36 -11.42 -5.23
CA HIS A 74 14.60 -10.66 -5.04
C HIS A 74 14.32 -9.17 -4.77
N THR A 75 13.44 -8.56 -5.55
CA THR A 75 13.10 -7.13 -5.40
C THR A 75 12.31 -6.86 -4.12
N PHE A 76 11.37 -7.74 -3.77
CA PHE A 76 10.53 -7.60 -2.57
C PHE A 76 11.38 -7.49 -1.30
N THR A 77 12.35 -8.39 -1.11
CA THR A 77 13.21 -8.39 0.09
C THR A 77 14.01 -7.10 0.25
N LYS A 78 14.48 -6.51 -0.86
CA LYS A 78 15.20 -5.22 -0.87
C LYS A 78 14.29 -4.03 -0.52
N THR A 79 12.99 -4.16 -0.74
CA THR A 79 12.02 -3.05 -0.67
C THR A 79 11.32 -2.96 0.69
N LEU A 80 11.29 -4.05 1.47
CA LEU A 80 10.55 -4.14 2.74
C LEU A 80 10.90 -3.03 3.75
N ARG A 81 12.19 -2.75 3.96
CA ARG A 81 12.62 -1.71 4.91
C ARG A 81 12.07 -0.34 4.52
N SER A 82 12.28 0.01 3.26
CA SER A 82 11.83 1.26 2.64
C SER A 82 10.31 1.44 2.69
N VAL A 83 9.55 0.34 2.57
CA VAL A 83 8.07 0.36 2.69
C VAL A 83 7.64 0.70 4.11
N VAL A 84 8.29 0.12 5.12
CA VAL A 84 7.98 0.40 6.53
C VAL A 84 8.37 1.84 6.90
N GLU A 85 9.55 2.29 6.52
CA GLU A 85 10.03 3.66 6.80
C GLU A 85 9.09 4.72 6.23
N HIS A 86 8.64 4.55 4.98
CA HIS A 86 7.69 5.49 4.38
C HIS A 86 6.28 5.39 4.96
N ALA A 87 5.85 4.22 5.44
CA ALA A 87 4.57 4.12 6.15
C ALA A 87 4.62 4.93 7.45
N VAL A 88 5.68 4.78 8.25
CA VAL A 88 5.88 5.57 9.49
C VAL A 88 5.90 7.07 9.20
N LEU A 89 6.67 7.51 8.20
CA LEU A 89 6.71 8.90 7.77
C LEU A 89 5.32 9.45 7.45
N ARG A 90 4.53 8.71 6.66
CA ARG A 90 3.18 9.15 6.27
C ARG A 90 2.24 9.25 7.47
N TYR A 91 2.29 8.31 8.41
CA TYR A 91 1.49 8.40 9.64
C TYR A 91 1.87 9.62 10.48
N GLN A 92 3.16 9.95 10.58
CA GLN A 92 3.62 11.15 11.29
C GLN A 92 3.09 12.42 10.62
N LEU A 93 3.26 12.54 9.29
CA LEU A 93 2.77 13.69 8.54
C LEU A 93 1.25 13.86 8.64
N ILE A 94 0.49 12.77 8.64
CA ILE A 94 -0.97 12.81 8.80
C ILE A 94 -1.34 13.28 10.21
N GLY A 95 -0.62 12.81 11.24
CA GLY A 95 -0.81 13.29 12.60
C GLY A 95 -0.52 14.77 12.75
N GLU A 96 0.58 15.25 12.16
CA GLU A 96 0.98 16.67 12.16
C GLU A 96 0.01 17.55 11.36
N ASN A 97 -0.56 17.02 10.29
CA ASN A 97 -1.50 17.72 9.41
C ASN A 97 -2.98 17.55 9.83
N GLY A 98 -3.25 17.08 11.05
CA GLY A 98 -4.62 16.96 11.57
C GLY A 98 -5.52 15.98 10.80
N GLY A 99 -4.95 15.00 10.12
CA GLY A 99 -5.71 14.01 9.33
C GLY A 99 -5.88 14.32 7.84
N GLU A 100 -5.45 15.49 7.38
CA GLU A 100 -5.63 15.95 5.99
C GLU A 100 -4.58 15.37 5.02
N HIS A 101 -4.84 15.47 3.70
CA HIS A 101 -3.98 14.94 2.65
C HIS A 101 -2.53 15.45 2.71
N ILE A 102 -1.56 14.53 2.62
CA ILE A 102 -0.13 14.83 2.84
C ILE A 102 0.74 14.83 1.57
N GLU A 103 0.19 14.55 0.38
CA GLU A 103 0.99 14.42 -0.85
C GLU A 103 1.80 15.68 -1.20
N HIS A 104 1.29 16.86 -0.81
CA HIS A 104 1.99 18.13 -1.00
C HIS A 104 3.31 18.20 -0.19
N PHE A 105 3.37 17.59 1.00
CA PHE A 105 4.62 17.50 1.78
C PHE A 105 5.63 16.53 1.16
N LEU A 106 5.15 15.47 0.50
CA LEU A 106 5.99 14.41 -0.08
C LEU A 106 6.64 14.83 -1.41
N SER A 107 6.00 15.74 -2.15
CA SER A 107 6.48 16.26 -3.44
C SER A 107 7.83 17.00 -3.39
N MET A 108 8.31 17.35 -2.19
CA MET A 108 9.60 18.04 -2.01
C MET A 108 10.79 17.09 -1.84
N SER A 109 10.58 15.78 -1.71
CA SER A 109 11.66 14.79 -1.55
C SER A 109 11.81 13.89 -2.78
N LYS A 110 12.37 14.45 -3.86
CA LYS A 110 12.73 13.80 -5.15
C LYS A 110 11.54 13.20 -5.95
N PRO A 111 11.59 13.21 -7.29
CA PRO A 111 10.55 12.60 -8.10
C PRO A 111 10.69 11.09 -8.01
N THR A 112 9.89 10.43 -7.16
CA THR A 112 9.52 9.05 -7.45
C THR A 112 8.71 9.12 -8.73
N SER A 113 9.31 8.67 -9.83
CA SER A 113 8.75 8.67 -11.18
C SER A 113 7.55 7.71 -11.24
N TYR A 114 6.44 8.04 -10.57
CA TYR A 114 5.17 7.41 -10.88
C TYR A 114 4.72 8.01 -12.19
N PRO A 115 4.53 7.17 -13.23
CA PRO A 115 3.98 7.67 -14.47
C PRO A 115 2.61 8.31 -14.20
N ARG A 116 2.28 9.40 -14.90
CA ARG A 116 1.03 10.17 -14.75
C ARG A 116 -0.23 9.28 -14.75
N TRP A 117 -0.19 8.17 -15.48
CA TRP A 117 -1.26 7.18 -15.56
C TRP A 117 -1.48 6.37 -14.27
N PHE A 118 -0.48 6.25 -13.38
CA PHE A 118 -0.66 5.60 -12.07
C PHE A 118 -1.49 6.46 -11.12
N HIS A 119 -1.25 7.78 -11.12
CA HIS A 119 -2.14 8.74 -10.43
C HIS A 119 -3.54 8.73 -11.04
N GLN A 120 -3.63 8.70 -12.38
CA GLN A 120 -4.91 8.64 -13.09
C GLN A 120 -5.66 7.33 -12.84
N PHE A 121 -4.96 6.20 -12.68
CA PHE A 121 -5.52 4.88 -12.37
C PHE A 121 -6.01 4.80 -10.92
N LEU A 122 -5.27 5.37 -9.97
CA LEU A 122 -5.75 5.53 -8.59
C LEU A 122 -6.98 6.46 -8.50
N LEU A 123 -7.01 7.53 -9.30
CA LEU A 123 -8.20 8.39 -9.45
C LEU A 123 -9.36 7.64 -10.12
N PHE A 124 -9.09 6.80 -11.11
CA PHE A 124 -10.12 6.00 -11.81
C PHE A 124 -10.74 4.95 -10.88
N LEU A 125 -9.94 4.31 -10.02
CA LEU A 125 -10.43 3.42 -8.97
C LEU A 125 -11.25 4.15 -7.90
N ARG A 126 -11.01 5.46 -7.66
CA ARG A 126 -11.84 6.30 -6.77
C ARG A 126 -13.20 6.69 -7.36
N ILE A 127 -13.36 6.67 -8.69
CA ILE A 127 -14.61 7.04 -9.38
C ILE A 127 -15.55 5.84 -9.56
N LEU A 128 -15.01 4.62 -9.54
CA LEU A 128 -15.78 3.38 -9.73
C LEU A 128 -16.22 2.71 -8.42
N ALA A 129 -15.96 3.31 -7.25
CA ALA A 129 -16.27 2.77 -5.93
C ALA A 129 -17.18 3.69 -5.10
#